data_AF-A0A1D8GJA7-F1
#
_entry.id   AF-A0A1D8GJA7-F1
#
_cell.length_a   1.000
_cell.length_b   1.000
_cell.length_c   1.000
_cell.angle_alpha   90.00
_cell.angle_beta   90.00
_cell.angle_gamma   90.00
#
_symmetry.space_group_name_H-M   'P 1'
#
loop_
_entity.id
_entity.type
_entity.pdbx_description
1 polymer ?
#
loop_
_entity_poly.entity_id
_entity_poly.type
_entity_poly.pdbx_seq_one_letter_code
_entity_poly.pdbx_strand_id
1 'polypeptide(L)'
;MDKPVKKRFFKTSTGSLLYVLILLVILTILHCDFWNWGNPNIYFGWMPQEFLYRTIFLIVFIPLANYSIQKLSWPLPKAKAEIKDKVGE
;
A
#
# COMPACT_ATOMS: atom_id res chain seq x y z
N MET A 1 10.48 -34.50 -26.88
CA MET A 1 11.12 -34.39 -25.55
C MET A 1 10.90 -32.94 -25.11
N ASP A 2 9.77 -32.68 -24.46
CA ASP A 2 9.33 -31.32 -24.15
C ASP A 2 10.10 -30.76 -22.95
N LYS A 3 10.71 -29.60 -23.14
CA LYS A 3 11.50 -28.93 -22.10
C LYS A 3 10.54 -28.40 -21.01
N PRO A 4 10.84 -28.58 -19.72
CA PRO A 4 9.98 -28.06 -18.65
C PRO A 4 10.00 -26.54 -18.67
N VAL A 5 8.85 -25.95 -18.99
CA VAL A 5 8.62 -24.50 -18.92
C VAL A 5 8.69 -24.10 -17.45
N LYS A 6 9.82 -23.49 -17.03
CA LYS A 6 9.95 -22.85 -15.72
C LYS A 6 8.92 -21.72 -15.64
N LYS A 7 7.75 -22.00 -15.05
CA LYS A 7 6.76 -20.98 -14.70
C LYS A 7 7.40 -20.04 -13.69
N ARG A 8 7.86 -18.87 -14.14
CA ARG A 8 8.24 -17.75 -13.26
C ARG A 8 6.97 -17.25 -12.56
N PHE A 9 6.66 -17.83 -11.41
CA PHE A 9 5.50 -17.46 -10.58
C PHE A 9 5.55 -16.01 -10.07
N PHE A 10 6.74 -15.39 -10.05
CA PHE A 10 6.95 -14.04 -9.53
C PHE A 10 7.42 -13.08 -10.63
N LYS A 11 6.54 -12.77 -11.60
CA LYS A 11 6.69 -11.56 -12.41
C LYS A 11 6.13 -10.39 -11.60
N THR A 12 6.89 -9.91 -10.63
CA THR A 12 6.63 -8.60 -10.00
C THR A 12 6.84 -7.52 -11.07
N SER A 13 5.83 -6.65 -11.25
CA SER A 13 6.02 -5.44 -12.06
C SER A 13 6.95 -4.54 -11.27
N THR A 14 8.09 -4.17 -11.85
CA THR A 14 9.08 -3.29 -11.20
C THR A 14 8.44 -2.01 -10.63
N GLY A 15 7.36 -1.52 -11.27
CA GLY A 15 6.60 -0.36 -10.81
C GLY A 15 5.75 -0.59 -9.55
N SER A 16 5.17 -1.79 -9.38
CA SER A 16 4.35 -2.12 -8.19
C SER A 16 5.22 -2.19 -6.92
N LEU A 17 6.41 -2.77 -7.04
CA LEU A 17 7.35 -2.88 -5.91
C LEU A 17 7.92 -1.50 -5.52
N LEU A 18 8.28 -0.67 -6.50
CA LEU A 18 8.74 0.70 -6.25
C LEU A 18 7.66 1.52 -5.53
N TYR A 19 6.40 1.39 -5.95
CA TYR A 19 5.27 2.08 -5.30
C TYR A 19 5.14 1.69 -3.82
N VAL A 20 5.15 0.39 -3.51
CA VAL A 20 5.03 -0.09 -2.11
C VAL A 20 6.19 0.42 -1.26
N LEU A 21 7.41 0.45 -1.80
CA LEU A 21 8.59 0.97 -1.09
C LEU A 21 8.48 2.47 -0.79
N ILE A 22 8.07 3.27 -1.77
CA ILE A 22 7.87 4.71 -1.56
C ILE A 22 6.79 4.95 -0.51
N LEU A 23 5.67 4.22 -0.61
CA LEU A 23 4.57 4.31 0.34
C LEU A 23 5.01 3.93 1.77
N LEU A 24 5.82 2.87 1.90
CA LEU A 24 6.38 2.44 3.18
C LEU A 24 7.27 3.52 3.80
N VAL A 25 8.15 4.15 3.01
CA VAL A 25 9.03 5.23 3.49
C VAL A 25 8.20 6.41 3.98
N ILE A 26 7.20 6.83 3.22
CA ILE A 26 6.29 7.93 3.60
C ILE A 26 5.56 7.60 4.91
N LEU A 27 4.97 6.41 5.02
CA LEU A 27 4.27 6.00 6.25
C LEU A 27 5.20 5.93 7.45
N THR A 28 6.43 5.46 7.26
CA THR A 28 7.41 5.35 8.35
C THR A 28 7.80 6.72 8.87
N ILE A 29 8.03 7.66 7.94
CA ILE A 29 8.32 9.05 8.27
C ILE A 29 7.15 9.65 9.07
N LEU A 30 5.92 9.49 8.58
CA LEU A 30 4.72 10.00 9.22
C LEU A 30 4.41 9.29 10.56
N HIS A 31 4.79 8.02 10.71
CA HIS A 31 4.61 7.32 11.98
C HIS A 31 5.63 7.78 13.03
N CYS A 32 6.88 8.00 12.62
CA CYS A 32 7.93 8.42 13.52
C CYS A 32 7.83 9.89 13.88
N ASP A 33 7.38 10.77 12.96
CA ASP A 33 7.02 12.20 13.14
C ASP A 33 7.65 12.90 14.35
N PHE A 34 8.96 12.71 14.54
CA PHE A 34 9.63 13.04 15.80
C PHE A 34 9.79 14.56 15.95
N TRP A 35 9.69 15.28 14.83
CA TRP A 35 9.71 16.73 14.77
C TRP A 35 8.41 17.38 15.28
N ASN A 36 7.36 16.59 15.53
CA ASN A 36 6.08 17.05 16.07
C ASN A 36 5.87 16.64 17.54
N TRP A 37 6.83 15.93 18.13
CA TRP A 37 6.76 15.45 19.50
C TRP A 37 7.05 16.59 20.49
N GLY A 38 6.26 16.66 21.56
CA GLY A 38 6.42 17.67 22.62
C GLY A 38 5.65 18.98 22.41
N ASN A 39 4.78 19.08 21.40
CA ASN A 39 3.88 20.23 21.27
C ASN A 39 2.72 20.11 22.30
N PRO A 40 2.56 21.07 23.25
CA PRO A 40 1.56 20.99 24.32
C PRO A 40 0.13 21.32 23.86
N ASN A 41 -0.13 21.39 22.56
CA ASN A 41 -1.46 21.67 22.04
C ASN A 41 -2.49 20.64 22.49
N ILE A 42 -3.61 21.15 23.00
CA ILE A 42 -4.78 20.38 23.39
C ILE A 42 -5.90 20.72 22.41
N TYR A 43 -6.40 19.71 21.72
CA TYR A 43 -7.54 19.81 20.81
C TYR A 43 -8.81 19.36 21.53
N PHE A 44 -9.95 19.94 21.15
CA PHE A 44 -11.26 19.63 21.72
C PHE A 44 -11.37 19.82 23.25
N GLY A 45 -10.43 20.53 23.87
CA GLY A 45 -10.39 20.81 25.31
C GLY A 45 -9.90 19.66 26.20
N TRP A 46 -9.62 18.47 25.65
CA TRP A 46 -9.17 17.31 26.43
C TRP A 46 -8.17 16.40 25.72
N MET A 47 -8.05 16.51 24.39
CA MET A 47 -7.29 15.57 23.59
C MET A 47 -5.89 16.13 23.28
N PRO A 48 -4.80 15.50 23.77
CA PRO A 48 -3.45 15.91 23.40
C PRO A 48 -3.23 15.77 21.89
N GLN A 49 -2.47 16.70 21.31
CA GLN A 49 -2.08 16.66 19.89
C GLN A 49 -1.57 15.28 19.45
N GLU A 50 -0.68 14.70 20.24
CA GLU A 50 -0.08 13.39 19.92
C GLU A 50 -1.11 12.27 19.86
N PHE A 51 -2.12 12.31 20.73
CA PHE A 51 -3.20 11.33 20.72
C PHE A 51 -4.07 11.49 19.47
N LEU A 52 -4.47 12.72 19.14
CA LEU A 52 -5.26 13.02 17.95
C LEU A 52 -4.52 12.57 16.69
N TYR A 53 -3.23 12.91 16.60
CA TYR A 53 -2.37 12.55 15.48
C TYR A 53 -2.27 11.03 15.29
N ARG A 54 -1.95 10.28 16.34
CA ARG A 54 -1.87 8.81 16.29
C ARG A 54 -3.21 8.17 15.93
N THR A 55 -4.30 8.74 16.42
CA THR A 55 -5.66 8.28 16.12
C THR A 55 -5.99 8.46 14.64
N ILE A 56 -5.72 9.64 14.08
CA ILE A 56 -5.92 9.91 12.65
C ILE A 56 -4.99 9.02 11.81
N PHE A 57 -3.74 8.84 12.22
CA PHE A 57 -2.79 7.97 11.53
C PHE A 57 -3.33 6.54 11.41
N LEU A 58 -3.84 5.97 12.50
CA LEU A 58 -4.38 4.61 12.51
C LEU A 58 -5.72 4.47 11.77
N ILE A 59 -6.63 5.45 11.90
CA ILE A 59 -7.99 5.34 11.36
C ILE A 59 -8.05 5.76 9.88
N VAL A 60 -7.18 6.68 9.44
CA VAL A 60 -7.24 7.25 8.09
C VAL A 60 -6.07 6.75 7.24
N PHE A 61 -4.83 6.98 7.69
CA PHE A 61 -3.65 6.73 6.85
C PHE A 61 -3.39 5.24 6.63
N ILE A 62 -3.53 4.39 7.65
CA ILE A 62 -3.33 2.95 7.53
C ILE A 62 -4.36 2.30 6.58
N PRO A 63 -5.68 2.54 6.72
CA PRO A 63 -6.67 1.99 5.78
C PRO A 63 -6.51 2.53 4.37
N LEU A 64 -6.17 3.82 4.21
CA LEU A 64 -5.94 4.42 2.90
C LEU A 64 -4.73 3.79 2.20
N ALA A 65 -3.63 3.57 2.92
CA ALA A 65 -2.45 2.87 2.40
C ALA A 65 -2.78 1.41 2.03
N ASN A 66 -3.55 0.71 2.86
CA ASN A 66 -3.98 -0.66 2.55
C ASN A 66 -4.86 -0.70 1.28
N TYR A 67 -5.82 0.21 1.16
CA TYR A 67 -6.66 0.35 -0.02
C TYR A 67 -5.83 0.66 -1.29
N SER A 68 -4.86 1.56 -1.18
CA SER A 68 -4.02 1.94 -2.32
C SER A 68 -3.13 0.80 -2.78
N ILE A 69 -2.55 0.02 -1.85
CA ILE A 69 -1.80 -1.21 -2.17
C ILE A 69 -2.69 -2.22 -2.90
N GLN A 70 -3.91 -2.46 -2.40
CA GLN A 70 -4.85 -3.40 -3.03
C GLN A 70 -5.25 -2.96 -4.44
N LYS A 71 -5.41 -1.65 -4.67
CA LYS A 71 -5.85 -1.13 -5.97
C LYS A 71 -4.73 -1.02 -7.01
N LEU A 72 -3.53 -0.63 -6.59
CA LEU A 72 -2.43 -0.26 -7.49
C LEU A 72 -1.37 -1.35 -7.59
N SER A 73 -1.11 -2.08 -6.50
CA SER A 73 -0.01 -3.04 -6.42
C SER A 73 -0.45 -4.48 -6.58
N TRP A 74 -1.71 -4.80 -6.26
CA TRP A 74 -2.23 -6.15 -6.43
C TRP A 74 -2.45 -6.46 -7.92
N PRO A 75 -1.89 -7.56 -8.45
CA PRO A 75 -2.23 -7.98 -9.79
C PRO A 75 -3.71 -8.37 -9.80
N LEU A 76 -4.54 -7.54 -10.44
CA LEU A 76 -5.88 -7.99 -10.83
C LEU A 76 -5.68 -9.24 -11.69
N PRO A 77 -6.29 -10.39 -11.35
CA PRO A 77 -6.26 -11.55 -12.22
C PRO A 77 -6.69 -11.08 -13.62
N LYS A 78 -5.91 -11.44 -14.64
CA LYS A 78 -6.17 -11.04 -16.03
C LYS A 78 -7.42 -11.75 -16.54
N ALA A 79 -8.60 -11.38 -16.04
CA ALA A 79 -9.87 -11.88 -16.56
C ALA A 79 -10.02 -11.55 -18.07
N LYS A 80 -9.34 -10.50 -18.56
CA LYS A 80 -9.30 -10.14 -19.98
C LYS A 80 -8.33 -10.96 -20.85
N ALA A 81 -7.38 -11.71 -20.27
CA ALA A 81 -6.49 -12.56 -21.06
C ALA A 81 -7.18 -13.87 -21.47
N GLU A 82 -7.97 -14.46 -20.57
CA GLU A 82 -8.66 -15.74 -20.84
C GLU A 82 -9.81 -15.62 -21.84
N ILE A 83 -10.45 -14.45 -21.96
CA ILE A 83 -11.52 -14.22 -22.94
C ILE A 83 -10.95 -14.19 -24.37
N LYS A 84 -9.70 -13.76 -24.56
CA LYS A 84 -9.10 -13.67 -25.89
C LYS A 84 -8.65 -15.04 -26.41
N ASP A 85 -8.23 -15.93 -25.51
CA ASP A 85 -7.81 -17.28 -25.87
C ASP A 85 -9.01 -18.19 -26.21
N LYS A 86 -10.19 -17.97 -25.60
CA LYS A 86 -11.41 -18.76 -25.89
C LYS A 86 -12.20 -18.33 -27.13
N VAL A 87 -11.86 -17.22 -27.76
CA VAL A 87 -12.53 -16.72 -28.98
C VAL A 87 -11.68 -16.97 -30.24
N GLY A 88 -10.44 -17.44 -30.05
CA GLY A 88 -9.51 -17.75 -31.15
C GLY A 88 -9.27 -19.25 -31.39
N GLU A 89 -9.95 -20.14 -30.67
CA GLU A 89 -10.02 -21.59 -30.93
C GLU A 89 -11.35 -21.96 -31.61
#